data_AF-A0A660NAB8-F1
#
_entry.id   AF-A0A660NAB8-F1
#
_cell.length_a   1.000
_cell.length_b   1.000
_cell.length_c   1.000
_cell.angle_alpha   90.00
_cell.angle_beta   90.00
_cell.angle_gamma   90.00
#
_symmetry.space_group_name_H-M   'P 1'
#
loop_
_entity.id
_entity.type
_entity.pdbx_description
1 polymer ?
#
loop_
_entity_poly.entity_id
_entity_poly.type
_entity_poly.pdbx_seq_one_letter_code
_entity_poly.pdbx_strand_id
1 'polypeptide(L)'
;NIAASDVEDECAGTNVDAMEAIARQTPLSALSRPKWDKEILSSLHMQVKTYANIWQRVWTRQERINNASTPMFMVESKKGVTG
;
A
#
# COMPACT_ATOMS: atom_id res chain seq x y z
N ASN A 1 -1.58 12.53 14.02
CA ASN A 1 -1.64 13.16 12.67
C ASN A 1 -3.00 13.76 12.37
N ILE A 2 -4.10 13.00 12.37
CA ILE A 2 -5.45 13.54 12.06
C ILE A 2 -5.97 14.51 13.14
N ALA A 3 -5.83 14.16 14.43
CA ALA A 3 -6.31 14.98 15.56
C ALA A 3 -5.68 16.38 15.70
N ALA A 4 -4.58 16.65 14.99
CA ALA A 4 -3.89 17.94 14.96
C ALA A 4 -3.97 18.62 13.59
N SER A 5 -4.78 18.07 12.67
CA SER A 5 -4.94 18.58 11.31
C SER A 5 -6.33 19.17 11.10
N ASP A 6 -6.45 19.99 10.06
CA ASP A 6 -7.67 20.64 9.59
C ASP A 6 -8.45 19.79 8.56
N VAL A 7 -8.10 18.51 8.40
CA VAL A 7 -8.72 17.62 7.42
C VAL A 7 -9.75 16.69 8.07
N GLU A 8 -10.75 16.29 7.28
CA GLU A 8 -11.77 15.34 7.71
C GLU A 8 -11.16 13.94 7.92
N ASP A 9 -11.54 13.31 9.03
CA ASP A 9 -11.18 11.92 9.35
C ASP A 9 -12.03 10.96 8.51
N GLU A 10 -11.41 10.35 7.50
CA GLU A 10 -12.06 9.39 6.61
C GLU A 10 -12.47 8.09 7.31
N CYS A 11 -11.92 7.81 8.49
CA CYS A 11 -12.28 6.64 9.31
C CYS A 11 -13.39 6.93 10.31
N ALA A 12 -13.87 8.17 10.41
CA ALA A 12 -14.90 8.55 11.37
C ALA A 12 -16.19 7.72 11.19
N GLY A 13 -16.69 7.16 12.29
CA GLY A 13 -17.87 6.28 12.27
C GLY A 13 -17.60 4.85 11.78
N THR A 14 -16.34 4.50 11.48
CA THR A 14 -15.96 3.15 11.04
C THR A 14 -15.43 2.33 12.21
N ASN A 15 -15.71 1.03 12.23
CA ASN A 15 -15.15 0.10 13.22
C ASN A 15 -13.75 -0.36 12.79
N VAL A 16 -12.76 0.50 13.01
CA VAL A 16 -11.35 0.25 12.66
C VAL A 16 -10.81 -1.00 13.35
N ASP A 17 -11.17 -1.24 14.61
CA ASP A 17 -10.71 -2.42 15.37
C ASP A 17 -11.16 -3.73 14.73
N ALA A 18 -12.41 -3.80 14.28
CA ALA A 18 -12.94 -4.97 13.58
C ALA A 18 -12.26 -5.17 12.22
N MET A 19 -12.02 -4.09 11.48
CA MET A 19 -11.31 -4.14 10.20
C MET A 19 -9.87 -4.66 10.38
N GLU A 20 -9.16 -4.14 11.38
CA GLU A 20 -7.81 -4.57 11.75
C GLU A 20 -7.78 -6.03 12.21
N ALA A 21 -8.79 -6.50 12.95
CA ALA A 21 -8.91 -7.90 13.34
C ALA A 21 -9.10 -8.84 12.14
N ILE A 22 -9.83 -8.41 11.11
CA ILE A 22 -9.99 -9.16 9.85
C ILE A 22 -8.69 -9.11 9.04
N ALA A 23 -8.09 -7.92 8.91
CA ALA A 23 -6.86 -7.72 8.15
C ALA A 23 -5.74 -8.65 8.64
N ARG A 24 -5.56 -8.79 9.95
CA ARG A 24 -4.56 -9.70 10.57
C ARG A 24 -4.74 -11.18 10.21
N GLN A 25 -5.94 -11.60 9.82
CA GLN A 25 -6.21 -12.98 9.43
C GLN A 25 -5.92 -13.25 7.95
N THR A 26 -5.73 -12.20 7.14
CA THR A 26 -5.42 -12.39 5.72
C THR A 26 -3.95 -12.75 5.53
N PRO A 27 -3.61 -13.73 4.66
CA PRO A 27 -2.23 -14.13 4.41
C PRO A 27 -1.33 -12.98 3.95
N LEU A 28 -1.92 -11.99 3.27
CA LEU A 28 -1.20 -10.86 2.70
C LEU A 28 -0.66 -9.90 3.77
N SER A 29 -1.36 -9.78 4.91
CA SER A 29 -0.94 -8.90 6.01
C SER A 29 0.35 -9.34 6.70
N ALA A 30 0.71 -10.62 6.58
CA ALA A 30 1.99 -11.14 7.10
C ALA A 30 3.18 -10.88 6.16
N LEU A 31 2.92 -10.39 4.93
CA LEU A 31 3.93 -10.23 3.90
C LEU A 31 4.46 -8.80 3.85
N SER A 32 5.78 -8.66 3.74
CA SER A 32 6.41 -7.35 3.52
C SER A 32 6.18 -6.90 2.08
N ARG A 33 5.22 -6.01 1.88
CA ARG A 33 4.88 -5.43 0.57
C ARG A 33 5.52 -4.04 0.42
N PRO A 34 6.10 -3.67 -0.75
CA PRO A 34 6.09 -4.40 -2.03
C PRO A 34 7.22 -5.42 -2.24
N LYS A 35 8.04 -5.74 -1.21
CA LYS A 35 9.17 -6.69 -1.37
C LYS A 35 8.70 -8.05 -1.90
N TRP A 36 7.67 -8.62 -1.29
CA TRP A 36 7.06 -9.88 -1.71
C TRP A 36 6.55 -9.83 -3.16
N ASP A 37 5.95 -8.71 -3.60
CA ASP A 37 5.49 -8.58 -5.00
C ASP A 37 6.64 -8.74 -5.98
N LYS A 38 7.74 -8.04 -5.68
CA LYS A 38 8.92 -8.05 -6.54
C LYS A 38 9.47 -9.46 -6.66
N GLU A 39 9.57 -10.17 -5.54
CA GLU A 39 10.08 -11.55 -5.49
C GLU A 39 9.22 -12.50 -6.32
N ILE A 40 7.89 -12.49 -6.12
CA ILE A 40 6.97 -13.36 -6.87
C ILE A 40 7.00 -13.04 -8.36
N LEU A 41 6.84 -11.76 -8.74
CA LEU A 41 6.79 -11.38 -10.16
C LEU A 41 8.13 -11.62 -10.87
N SER A 42 9.26 -11.46 -10.17
CA SER A 42 10.58 -11.78 -10.72
C SER A 42 10.76 -13.29 -10.93
N SER A 43 10.23 -14.12 -10.02
CA SER A 43 10.25 -15.59 -10.17
C SER A 43 9.45 -16.08 -11.39
N LEU A 44 8.50 -15.26 -11.85
CA LEU A 44 7.73 -15.48 -13.07
C LEU A 44 8.40 -14.89 -14.33
N HIS A 45 9.69 -14.56 -14.25
CA HIS A 45 10.48 -14.00 -15.35
C HIS A 45 9.93 -12.65 -15.89
N MET A 46 9.31 -11.85 -15.03
CA MET A 46 8.86 -10.50 -15.36
C MET A 46 9.94 -9.47 -15.03
N GLN A 47 9.96 -8.37 -15.78
CA GLN A 47 10.73 -7.18 -15.40
C GLN A 47 9.90 -6.35 -14.43
N VAL A 48 10.40 -6.14 -13.21
CA VAL A 48 9.62 -5.53 -12.12
C VAL A 48 10.28 -4.25 -11.60
N LYS A 49 9.48 -3.21 -11.42
CA LYS A 49 9.85 -1.97 -10.71
C LYS A 49 8.87 -1.74 -9.57
N THR A 50 9.39 -1.20 -8.46
CA THR A 50 8.59 -0.87 -7.28
C THR A 50 8.83 0.58 -6.90
N TYR A 51 7.76 1.31 -6.59
CA TYR A 51 7.80 2.72 -6.21
C TYR A 51 7.15 2.87 -4.83
N ALA A 52 7.96 2.72 -3.78
CA ALA A 52 7.48 2.75 -2.39
C ALA A 52 6.96 4.13 -1.95
N ASN A 53 7.41 5.20 -2.61
CA ASN A 53 7.08 6.58 -2.25
C ASN A 53 6.13 7.26 -3.25
N ILE A 54 5.44 6.50 -4.11
CA ILE A 54 4.56 7.07 -5.14
C ILE A 54 3.44 7.93 -4.56
N TRP A 55 2.99 7.60 -3.35
CA TRP A 55 2.01 8.36 -2.57
C TRP A 55 2.37 9.84 -2.43
N GLN A 56 3.66 10.19 -2.37
CA GLN A 56 4.12 11.58 -2.28
C GLN A 56 3.83 12.40 -3.54
N ARG A 57 3.52 11.74 -4.65
CA ARG A 57 3.18 12.37 -5.93
C ARG A 57 1.69 12.29 -6.23
N VAL A 58 1.03 11.18 -5.87
CA VAL A 58 -0.35 10.91 -6.30
C VAL A 58 -1.40 11.25 -5.25
N TRP A 59 -1.05 11.25 -3.96
CA TRP A 59 -1.99 11.65 -2.92
C TRP A 59 -2.00 13.16 -2.70
N THR A 60 -3.20 13.68 -2.52
CA THR A 60 -3.49 14.99 -1.93
C THR A 60 -2.96 15.08 -0.50
N ARG A 61 -2.94 16.29 0.09
CA ARG A 61 -2.54 16.47 1.49
C ARG A 61 -3.43 15.69 2.45
N GLN A 62 -4.74 15.66 2.21
CA GLN A 62 -5.70 14.96 3.07
C GLN A 62 -5.46 13.46 3.08
N GLU A 63 -5.36 12.84 1.90
CA GLU A 63 -5.07 11.41 1.77
C GLU A 63 -3.76 11.01 2.48
N ARG A 64 -2.71 11.85 2.40
CA ARG A 64 -1.44 11.62 3.12
C ARG A 64 -1.59 11.63 4.63
N ILE A 65 -2.49 12.46 5.15
CA ILE A 65 -2.74 12.57 6.60
C ILE A 65 -3.57 11.37 7.06
N ASN A 66 -4.63 11.04 6.33
CA ASN A 66 -5.53 9.93 6.66
C ASN A 66 -4.85 8.56 6.52
N ASN A 67 -3.95 8.39 5.54
CA ASN A 67 -3.29 7.11 5.25
C ASN A 67 -1.81 7.09 5.66
N ALA A 68 -1.40 7.93 6.61
CA ALA A 68 0.00 8.07 7.03
C ALA A 68 0.61 6.78 7.59
N SER A 69 -0.20 5.91 8.20
CA SER A 69 0.22 4.62 8.77
C SER A 69 0.40 3.53 7.70
N THR A 70 -0.24 3.66 6.54
CA THR A 70 -0.25 2.66 5.47
C THR A 70 -0.05 3.34 4.10
N PRO A 71 1.12 3.92 3.84
CA PRO A 71 1.39 4.67 2.62
C PRO A 71 1.29 3.78 1.36
N MET A 72 0.68 4.31 0.31
CA MET A 72 0.54 3.61 -0.97
C MET A 72 1.90 3.42 -1.65
N PHE A 73 2.11 2.21 -2.17
CA PHE A 73 3.20 1.89 -3.08
C PHE A 73 2.64 1.46 -4.44
N MET A 74 3.48 1.49 -5.48
CA MET A 74 3.14 0.97 -6.82
C MET A 74 4.11 -0.13 -7.23
N VAL A 75 3.58 -1.16 -7.89
CA VAL A 75 4.38 -2.20 -8.55
C VAL A 75 4.05 -2.17 -10.04
N GLU A 76 5.07 -1.99 -10.86
CA GLU A 76 4.99 -2.05 -12.32
C GLU A 76 5.70 -3.34 -12.76
N SER A 77 5.04 -4.15 -13.57
CA SER A 77 5.67 -5.34 -14.17
C SER A 77 5.40 -5.42 -15.66
N LYS A 78 6.38 -5.93 -16.40
CA LYS A 78 6.28 -6.21 -17.84
C LYS A 78 6.65 -7.65 -18.08
N LYS A 79 5.88 -8.33 -18.94
CA LYS A 79 6.21 -9.67 -19.40
C LYS A 79 7.62 -9.65 -20.01
N GLY A 80 8.51 -10.53 -19.55
CA GLY A 80 9.82 -10.69 -20.17
C GLY A 80 9.65 -11.12 -21.63
N VAL A 81 10.44 -10.53 -22.54
CA VAL A 81 10.57 -11.10 -23.88
C VAL A 81 11.39 -12.38 -23.71
N THR A 82 10.74 -13.53 -23.75
CA THR A 82 11.43 -14.79 -23.97
C THR A 82 12.04 -14.71 -25.37
N GLY A 83 13.36 -14.57 -25.42
CA GLY A 83 14.14 -14.78 -26.65
C GLY A 83 14.15 -16.24 -27.06
#